data_AF-A0A285FP18-F1
#
_entry.id   AF-A0A285FP18-F1
#
_cell.length_a   1.000
_cell.length_b   1.000
_cell.length_c   1.000
_cell.angle_alpha   90.00
_cell.angle_beta   90.00
_cell.angle_gamma   90.00
#
_symmetry.space_group_name_H-M   'P 1'
#
loop_
_entity.id
_entity.type
_entity.pdbx_description
1 polymer ?
#
loop_
_entity_poly.entity_id
_entity_poly.type
_entity_poly.pdbx_seq_one_letter_code
_entity_poly.pdbx_strand_id
1 'polypeptide(L)' 'MKNVIALNYNSAKDLLTRDNYKLQIRHTRPPRKLVGLGELRVIGQRLINKEVVELIISHEDYYLGVDNK' A
#
# COMPACT_ATOMS: atom_id res chain seq x y z
N MET A 1 -2.50 15.96 4.78
CA MET A 1 -1.89 14.76 4.18
C MET A 1 -2.66 14.41 2.91
N LYS A 2 -1.98 14.26 1.77
CA LYS A 2 -2.62 13.85 0.50
C LYS A 2 -3.08 12.39 0.61
N ASN A 3 -4.21 12.07 -0.04
CA ASN A 3 -4.65 10.68 -0.14
C ASN A 3 -3.84 9.96 -1.22
N VAL A 4 -3.11 8.91 -0.84
CA VAL A 4 -2.28 8.10 -1.75
C VAL A 4 -2.78 6.67 -1.92
N ILE A 5 -4.00 6.36 -1.44
CA ILE A 5 -4.63 5.06 -1.64
C ILE A 5 -4.83 4.81 -3.15
N ALA A 6 -4.70 3.55 -3.56
CA ALA A 6 -4.76 3.03 -4.94
C ALA A 6 -3.61 3.45 -5.87
N LEU A 7 -2.72 4.34 -5.44
CA LEU A 7 -1.46 4.61 -6.15
C LEU A 7 -0.52 3.42 -6.01
N ASN A 8 0.38 3.26 -7.00
CA ASN A 8 1.52 2.37 -6.84
C ASN A 8 2.42 2.89 -5.69
N TYR A 9 3.13 1.97 -5.06
CA TYR A 9 3.96 2.24 -3.89
C TYR A 9 5.03 3.30 -4.16
N ASN A 10 5.68 3.29 -5.33
CA ASN A 10 6.76 4.22 -5.64
C ASN A 10 6.23 5.67 -5.78
N SER A 11 5.12 5.86 -6.48
CA SER A 11 4.46 7.17 -6.60
C SER A 11 3.95 7.68 -5.25
N ALA A 12 3.35 6.82 -4.44
CA ALA A 12 2.89 7.18 -3.10
C ALA A 12 4.07 7.58 -2.19
N LYS A 13 5.16 6.82 -2.24
CA LYS A 13 6.39 7.10 -1.52
C LYS A 13 6.97 8.46 -1.89
N ASP A 14 7.12 8.73 -3.18
CA ASP A 14 7.69 9.99 -3.68
C ASP A 14 6.85 11.22 -3.31
N LEU A 15 5.52 11.09 -3.34
CA LEU A 15 4.63 12.19 -2.94
C LEU A 15 4.76 12.51 -1.45
N LEU A 16 4.80 11.51 -0.59
CA LEU A 16 4.86 11.70 0.85
C LEU A 16 6.24 12.13 1.33
N THR A 17 7.32 11.64 0.71
CA THR A 17 8.68 12.10 1.03
C THR A 17 8.90 13.56 0.62
N ARG A 18 8.35 13.99 -0.52
CA ARG A 18 8.34 15.41 -0.93
C ARG A 18 7.59 16.31 0.05
N ASP A 19 6.55 15.78 0.69
CA ASP A 19 5.80 16.46 1.74
C ASP A 19 6.48 16.33 3.13
N ASN A 20 7.75 15.88 3.19
CA ASN A 20 8.57 15.70 4.40
C ASN A 20 8.02 14.68 5.42
N TYR A 21 7.22 13.70 4.97
CA TYR A 21 6.79 12.59 5.83
C TYR A 21 7.83 11.46 5.87
N LYS A 22 8.02 10.89 7.06
CA LYS A 22 8.69 9.60 7.27
C LYS A 22 7.70 8.47 7.03
N LEU A 23 8.14 7.43 6.35
CA LEU A 23 7.27 6.31 5.96
C LEU A 23 7.52 5.08 6.82
N GLN A 24 6.45 4.53 7.36
CA GLN A 24 6.40 3.19 7.92
C GLN A 24 5.61 2.30 6.97
N ILE A 25 6.15 1.12 6.63
CA ILE A 25 5.53 0.25 5.63
C ILE A 25 4.98 -0.99 6.33
N ARG A 26 3.70 -1.26 6.08
CA ARG A 26 3.03 -2.48 6.52
C ARG A 26 2.57 -3.26 5.30
N HIS A 27 3.14 -4.43 5.09
CA HIS A 27 2.61 -5.37 4.10
C HIS A 27 1.37 -6.04 4.68
N THR A 28 0.29 -6.10 3.92
CA THR A 28 -0.79 -7.03 4.28
C THR A 28 -0.29 -8.45 4.16
N ARG A 29 -0.72 -9.33 5.06
CA ARG A 29 -0.43 -10.76 4.93
C ARG A 29 -0.94 -11.21 3.56
N PRO A 30 -0.12 -11.89 2.75
CA PRO A 30 -0.63 -12.48 1.51
C PRO A 30 -1.66 -13.53 1.91
N PRO A 31 -2.91 -13.47 1.41
CA PRO A 31 -3.74 -14.65 1.38
C PRO A 31 -3.11 -15.62 0.40
N ARG A 32 -3.36 -16.90 0.63
CA ARG A 32 -2.66 -18.01 0.01
C ARG A 32 -2.60 -17.85 -1.52
N LYS A 33 -1.38 -17.92 -2.05
CA LYS A 33 -0.96 -17.83 -3.47
C LYS A 33 -0.80 -16.41 -4.02
N LEU A 34 0.45 -15.94 -4.02
CA LEU A 34 0.91 -14.92 -4.97
C LEU A 34 0.94 -15.58 -6.35
N VAL A 35 0.06 -15.17 -7.26
CA VAL A 35 0.01 -15.71 -8.64
C VAL A 35 0.87 -14.88 -9.61
N GLY A 36 1.40 -13.76 -9.15
CA GLY A 36 2.38 -12.93 -9.84
C GLY A 36 3.05 -11.96 -8.86
N LEU A 37 4.23 -11.46 -9.23
CA LEU A 37 4.89 -10.34 -8.54
C LEU A 37 4.36 -9.02 -9.10
N GLY A 38 3.03 -8.86 -9.26
CA GLY A 38 2.41 -7.64 -9.76
C GLY A 38 2.78 -6.41 -8.95
N GLU A 39 2.51 -5.21 -9.47
CA GLU A 39 2.95 -3.98 -8.82
C GLU A 39 2.40 -3.83 -7.39
N LEU A 40 3.25 -3.36 -6.48
CA LEU A 40 2.85 -3.00 -5.12
C LEU A 40 1.99 -1.74 -5.17
N ARG A 41 0.78 -1.82 -4.62
CA ARG A 41 -0.15 -0.71 -4.47
C ARG A 41 -0.44 -0.41 -3.01
N VAL A 42 -0.72 0.86 -2.74
CA VAL A 42 -1.21 1.30 -1.43
C VAL A 42 -2.69 0.97 -1.33
N ILE A 43 -3.04 0.11 -0.38
CA ILE A 43 -4.43 -0.29 -0.10
C ILE A 43 -4.96 0.37 1.18
N GLY A 44 -4.08 1.01 1.95
CA GLY A 44 -4.47 1.79 3.12
C GLY A 44 -3.37 2.77 3.53
N GLN A 45 -3.76 3.81 4.24
CA GLN A 45 -2.84 4.81 4.78
C GLN A 45 -3.32 5.22 6.17
N ARG A 46 -2.37 5.52 7.07
CA ARG A 46 -2.68 6.00 8.41
C ARG A 46 -1.63 7.00 8.87
N LEU A 47 -2.07 8.13 9.41
CA LEU A 47 -1.18 9.06 10.09
C LEU A 47 -0.88 8.52 11.50
N ILE A 48 0.38 8.21 11.79
CA ILE A 48 0.80 7.74 13.13
C ILE A 48 1.03 8.94 14.04
N ASN A 49 1.72 9.97 13.54
CA ASN A 49 1.97 11.22 14.23
C ASN A 49 2.17 12.35 13.21
N LYS A 50 2.59 13.54 13.65
CA LYS A 50 2.75 14.72 12.77
C LYS A 50 3.77 14.54 11.64
N GLU A 51 4.69 13.58 11.76
CA GLU A 51 5.77 13.35 10.81
C GLU A 51 5.74 11.97 10.15
N VAL A 52 5.02 10.99 10.71
CA VAL A 52 5.08 9.59 10.30
C VAL A 52 3.74 9.14 9.72
N VAL A 53 3.81 8.60 8.51
CA VAL A 53 2.68 7.98 7.81
C VAL A 53 2.96 6.49 7.65
N GLU A 54 2.00 5.66 8.07
CA GLU A 54 1.97 4.24 7.75
C GLU A 54 1.29 4.02 6.40
N LEU A 55 1.98 3.35 5.48
CA LEU A 55 1.42 2.85 4.24
C LEU A 55 1.17 1.36 4.35
N ILE A 56 -0.07 0.95 4.09
CA ILE A 56 -0.47 -0.44 3.98
C ILE A 56 -0.42 -0.81 2.51
N ILE A 57 0.44 -1.76 2.13
CA ILE A 57 0.69 -2.13 0.74
C ILE A 57 0.37 -3.61 0.47
N SER A 58 -0.08 -3.87 -0.75
CA SER A 58 -0.36 -5.21 -1.29
C SER A 58 -0.02 -5.27 -2.78
N HIS A 59 0.19 -6.48 -3.32
CA HIS A 59 0.36 -6.68 -4.75
C HIS A 59 -1.00 -6.60 -5.47
N GLU A 60 -1.01 -6.05 -6.68
CA GLU A 60 -2.21 -5.93 -7.52
C GLU A 60 -2.79 -7.29 -7.96
N ASP A 61 -1.94 -8.32 -8.09
CA ASP A 61 -2.35 -9.69 -8.44
C ASP A 61 -3.03 -10.45 -7.28
N TYR A 62 -3.53 -9.72 -6.28
CA TYR A 62 -4.42 -10.26 -5.27
C TYR A 62 -5.72 -10.68 -5.95
N TYR A 63 -5.82 -11.96 -6.28
CA TYR A 63 -7.11 -12.59 -6.53
C TYR A 63 -7.88 -12.54 -5.20
N LEU A 64 -8.75 -11.54 -5.02
CA LEU A 64 -9.91 -11.71 -4.16
C LEU A 64 -10.64 -12.87 -4.81
N GLY A 65 -10.46 -14.08 -4.26
CA GLY A 65 -11.29 -15.22 -4.60
C GLY A 65 -12.72 -14.75 -4.45
N VAL A 66 -13.33 -14.38 -5.57
CA VAL A 66 -14.75 -14.53 -5.76
C VAL A 66 -14.91 -16.03 -5.60
N ASP A 67 -15.33 -16.46 -4.41
CA ASP A 67 -15.84 -17.80 -4.19
C ASP A 67 -16.97 -17.95 -5.22
N ASN A 68 -16.63 -18.45 -6.41
CA ASN A 68 -17.59 -19.02 -7.35
C ASN A 68 -18.08 -20.30 -6.68
N LYS A 69 -19.04 -20.13 -5.78
CA LYS A 69 -19.99 -21.18 -5.43
C LYS A 69 -20.87 -21.49 -6.62
#